data_AF-A0A7D9L899-F1
#
_entry.id   AF-A0A7D9L899-F1
#
_cell.length_a   1.000
_cell.length_b   1.000
_cell.length_c   1.000
_cell.angle_alpha   90.00
_cell.angle_beta   90.00
_cell.angle_gamma   90.00
#
_symmetry.space_group_name_H-M   'P 1'
#
loop_
_entity.id
_entity.type
_entity.pdbx_description
1 polymer ?
#
loop_
_entity_poly.entity_id
_entity_poly.type
_entity_poly.pdbx_seq_one_letter_code
_entity_poly.pdbx_strand_id
1 'polypeptide(L)'
;QGNVERVKKLGVVVGKTVFFCSHQSFIAAFRKRNSNCGNLDFVLEDDQVVIEDKDLLSTVATLLNSTVEEIEKSLLYRIVAARGEVMEKGHSLDDAYYGRDALCKAVYDRLFSWIVGKINNAVEVKDIRHGKCTVIGVLDIYGFEIFDVNGFEQFCINYCNEKLQQLFIELVLKQEQEEYKREGIEWVEVQYFNNKIICDLVELNHKGIISIMDEAIISAGKVTDEMILHTMDQKLKDHQHYASRQTQPSNKILTHNQDFKVQHYAGDVIYRVEGFMDKNKDTLFQDFKRLLFNCNHSALKEMWPEGKEAVTKVTKRPPTVATLFKSSMIALVEILMIKEPHYVRCIKPNDIKSAAMFDEHRVKHQVSYLGLLENVRVRRAGFAYRQLYSKFLTR
;
A
#
# COMPACT_ATOMS: atom_id res chain seq x y z
N GLN A 1 -4.85 2.76 -16.06
CA GLN A 1 -5.33 2.32 -14.73
C GLN A 1 -4.20 1.95 -13.73
N GLY A 2 -2.93 2.32 -13.95
CA GLY A 2 -1.79 1.81 -13.14
C GLY A 2 -1.19 2.78 -12.10
N ASN A 3 -1.99 3.56 -11.37
CA ASN A 3 -1.43 4.52 -10.38
C ASN A 3 -1.40 4.00 -8.92
N VAL A 4 -1.83 2.76 -8.67
CA VAL A 4 -2.17 2.32 -7.31
C VAL A 4 -1.04 1.54 -6.59
N GLU A 5 -0.03 1.02 -7.29
CA GLU A 5 1.11 0.31 -6.67
C GLU A 5 2.16 1.24 -6.01
N ARG A 6 2.03 2.57 -6.12
CA ARG A 6 3.06 3.54 -5.68
C ARG A 6 3.06 3.86 -4.17
N VAL A 7 2.28 3.15 -3.36
CA VAL A 7 1.98 3.53 -1.97
C VAL A 7 3.01 3.00 -0.95
N LYS A 8 3.96 2.13 -1.33
CA LYS A 8 4.77 1.39 -0.35
C LYS A 8 5.98 2.13 0.26
N LYS A 9 6.35 3.35 -0.15
CA LYS A 9 7.58 4.03 0.35
C LYS A 9 7.50 5.55 0.56
N LEU A 10 6.34 6.10 0.86
CA LEU A 10 6.21 7.51 1.22
C LEU A 10 6.39 7.72 2.74
N GLY A 11 7.64 7.60 3.17
CA GLY A 11 8.12 8.18 4.41
C GLY A 11 9.22 9.17 4.06
N VAL A 12 8.90 10.46 4.12
CA VAL A 12 9.78 11.63 3.88
C VAL A 12 10.03 11.96 2.39
N VAL A 13 9.22 12.87 1.84
CA VAL A 13 9.59 13.65 0.65
C VAL A 13 9.53 15.13 1.04
N VAL A 14 10.70 15.71 1.33
CA VAL A 14 10.87 17.16 1.49
C VAL A 14 11.28 17.73 0.13
N GLY A 15 10.54 18.73 -0.35
CA GLY A 15 11.04 19.76 -1.26
C GLY A 15 11.19 19.37 -2.73
N LYS A 16 10.27 19.85 -3.57
CA LYS A 16 10.49 20.06 -5.00
C LYS A 16 11.66 21.04 -5.20
N THR A 17 12.86 20.60 -5.61
CA THR A 17 13.79 21.43 -6.41
C THR A 17 14.82 20.55 -7.17
N VAL A 18 14.71 20.58 -8.50
CA VAL A 18 15.72 20.50 -9.58
C VAL A 18 17.03 19.71 -9.35
N PHE A 19 17.17 18.56 -10.03
CA PHE A 19 18.44 18.09 -10.63
C PHE A 19 18.16 17.39 -11.97
N PHE A 20 18.65 17.97 -13.07
CA PHE A 20 18.33 17.61 -14.46
C PHE A 20 19.60 17.18 -15.23
N CYS A 21 19.52 16.02 -15.90
CA CYS A 21 19.93 15.75 -17.30
C CYS A 21 20.28 14.26 -17.52
N SER A 22 21.22 13.67 -16.75
CA SER A 22 21.66 12.27 -16.98
C SER A 22 20.65 11.20 -16.52
N HIS A 23 19.88 11.47 -15.47
CA HIS A 23 18.92 10.51 -14.91
C HIS A 23 17.54 10.56 -15.60
N GLN A 24 17.22 11.62 -16.35
CA GLN A 24 15.96 11.70 -17.10
C GLN A 24 15.94 10.73 -18.28
N SER A 25 17.06 10.62 -19.00
CA SER A 25 17.24 9.64 -20.07
C SER A 25 17.09 8.21 -19.54
N PHE A 26 17.61 7.94 -18.33
CA PHE A 26 17.45 6.66 -17.66
C PHE A 26 15.98 6.38 -17.30
N ILE A 27 15.27 7.34 -16.69
CA ILE A 27 13.84 7.17 -16.32
C ILE A 27 12.95 7.04 -17.56
N ALA A 28 13.24 7.79 -18.63
CA ALA A 28 12.52 7.70 -19.90
C ALA A 28 12.77 6.35 -20.59
N ALA A 29 14.03 5.89 -20.64
CA ALA A 29 14.39 4.56 -21.11
C ALA A 29 13.73 3.45 -20.27
N PHE A 30 13.56 3.67 -18.96
CA PHE A 30 12.93 2.72 -18.06
C PHE A 30 11.41 2.65 -18.20
N ARG A 31 10.75 3.79 -18.47
CA ARG A 31 9.34 3.81 -18.88
C ARG A 31 9.14 3.09 -20.21
N LYS A 32 10.05 3.30 -21.16
CA LYS A 32 10.05 2.59 -22.45
C LYS A 32 10.29 1.08 -22.26
N ARG A 33 11.19 0.68 -21.34
CA ARG A 33 11.39 -0.72 -20.90
C ARG A 33 10.11 -1.38 -20.43
N ASN A 34 9.42 -0.76 -19.47
CA ASN A 34 8.19 -1.34 -18.91
C ASN A 34 7.06 -1.38 -19.93
N SER A 35 6.95 -0.36 -20.79
CA SER A 35 5.94 -0.35 -21.86
C SER A 35 6.21 -1.44 -22.90
N ASN A 36 7.47 -1.66 -23.28
CA ASN A 36 7.83 -2.68 -24.26
C ASN A 36 7.74 -4.09 -23.68
N CYS A 37 8.14 -4.29 -22.42
CA CYS A 37 8.01 -5.58 -21.74
C CYS A 37 6.54 -5.98 -21.54
N GLY A 38 5.63 -5.01 -21.32
CA GLY A 38 4.19 -5.26 -21.22
C GLY A 38 3.51 -5.63 -22.54
N ASN A 39 4.18 -5.41 -23.68
CA ASN A 39 3.67 -5.77 -25.01
C ASN A 39 4.13 -7.16 -25.47
N LEU A 40 4.96 -7.87 -24.68
CA LEU A 40 5.35 -9.25 -24.99
C LEU A 40 4.12 -10.15 -24.88
N ASP A 41 3.86 -10.93 -25.94
CA ASP A 41 2.78 -11.90 -25.98
C ASP A 41 3.33 -13.34 -26.03
N PHE A 42 2.53 -14.27 -25.53
CA PHE A 42 2.90 -15.68 -25.40
C PHE A 42 1.88 -16.55 -26.12
N VAL A 43 2.36 -17.55 -26.85
CA VAL A 43 1.52 -18.51 -27.58
C VAL A 43 1.93 -19.94 -27.26
N LEU A 44 1.00 -20.89 -27.45
CA LEU A 44 1.26 -22.31 -27.30
C LEU A 44 1.58 -22.91 -28.67
N GLU A 45 2.83 -23.36 -28.84
CA GLU A 45 3.29 -24.13 -29.99
C GLU A 45 3.73 -25.51 -29.51
N ASP A 46 3.17 -26.59 -30.06
CA ASP A 46 3.50 -27.99 -29.71
C ASP A 46 3.54 -28.27 -28.19
N ASP A 47 2.51 -27.82 -27.47
CA ASP A 47 2.37 -27.91 -26.00
C ASP A 47 3.48 -27.18 -25.19
N GLN A 48 4.27 -26.30 -25.84
CA GLN A 48 5.24 -25.43 -25.19
C GLN A 48 4.86 -23.96 -25.33
N VAL A 49 5.10 -23.17 -24.28
CA VAL A 49 4.88 -21.73 -24.32
C VAL A 49 6.07 -21.08 -25.01
N VAL A 50 5.82 -20.28 -26.04
CA VAL A 50 6.83 -19.52 -26.79
C VAL A 50 6.44 -18.05 -26.86
N ILE A 51 7.43 -17.19 -27.10
CA ILE A 51 7.23 -15.74 -27.26
C ILE A 51 6.95 -15.45 -28.73
N GLU A 52 5.83 -14.76 -29.00
CA GLU A 52 5.39 -14.46 -30.38
C GLU A 52 6.33 -13.47 -31.08
N ASP A 53 6.67 -12.35 -30.41
CA ASP A 53 7.47 -11.27 -30.97
C ASP A 53 8.94 -11.32 -30.50
N LYS A 54 9.80 -11.92 -31.33
CA LYS A 54 11.24 -12.02 -31.08
C LYS A 54 11.99 -10.68 -31.24
N ASP A 55 11.47 -9.76 -32.05
CA ASP A 55 12.07 -8.43 -32.25
C ASP A 55 11.85 -7.54 -31.02
N LEU A 56 10.65 -7.64 -30.42
CA LEU A 56 10.33 -7.00 -29.16
C LEU A 56 11.17 -7.58 -28.01
N LEU A 57 11.34 -8.90 -27.98
CA LEU A 57 12.22 -9.56 -27.01
C LEU A 57 13.68 -9.07 -27.13
N SER A 58 14.21 -8.95 -28.35
CA SER A 58 15.53 -8.36 -28.62
C SER A 58 15.63 -6.90 -28.15
N THR A 59 14.56 -6.14 -28.33
CA THR A 59 14.46 -4.76 -27.83
C THR A 59 14.48 -4.73 -26.30
N VAL A 60 13.73 -5.60 -25.62
CA VAL A 60 13.72 -5.71 -24.15
C VAL A 60 15.09 -6.13 -23.62
N ALA A 61 15.76 -7.07 -24.29
CA ALA A 61 17.12 -7.52 -23.96
C ALA A 61 18.15 -6.39 -24.05
N THR A 62 18.12 -5.64 -25.15
CA THR A 62 18.95 -4.46 -25.34
C THR A 62 18.71 -3.43 -24.24
N LEU A 63 17.43 -3.21 -23.89
CA LEU A 63 17.10 -2.24 -22.87
C LEU A 63 17.52 -2.69 -21.46
N LEU A 64 17.31 -3.95 -21.07
CA LEU A 64 17.75 -4.49 -19.78
C LEU A 64 19.26 -4.73 -19.70
N ASN A 65 19.96 -4.66 -20.84
CA ASN A 65 21.37 -4.98 -20.99
C ASN A 65 21.67 -6.43 -20.53
N SER A 66 20.83 -7.36 -20.98
CA SER A 66 20.98 -8.83 -20.81
C SER A 66 20.94 -9.51 -22.17
N THR A 67 21.25 -10.80 -22.22
CA THR A 67 21.11 -11.60 -23.44
C THR A 67 19.64 -11.98 -23.69
N VAL A 68 19.29 -12.22 -24.96
CA VAL A 68 17.94 -12.62 -25.36
C VAL A 68 17.58 -13.96 -24.72
N GLU A 69 18.55 -14.89 -24.72
CA GLU A 69 18.42 -16.24 -24.20
C GLU A 69 18.15 -16.26 -22.69
N GLU A 70 18.79 -15.39 -21.91
CA GLU A 70 18.56 -15.29 -20.47
C GLU A 70 17.15 -14.78 -20.14
N ILE A 71 16.66 -13.79 -20.89
CA ILE A 71 15.33 -13.21 -20.68
C ILE A 71 14.27 -14.21 -21.10
N GLU A 72 14.41 -14.81 -22.28
CA GLU A 72 13.53 -15.87 -22.76
C GLU A 72 13.44 -17.02 -21.76
N LYS A 73 14.60 -17.51 -21.29
CA LYS A 73 14.65 -18.58 -20.28
C LYS A 73 13.94 -18.18 -19.00
N SER A 74 14.11 -16.95 -18.53
CA SER A 74 13.45 -16.48 -17.30
C SER A 74 11.93 -16.28 -17.43
N LEU A 75 11.43 -15.97 -18.63
CA LEU A 75 10.02 -15.77 -18.91
C LEU A 75 9.28 -17.08 -19.18
N LEU A 76 9.96 -18.08 -19.73
CA LEU A 76 9.38 -19.37 -20.13
C LEU A 76 9.63 -20.49 -19.12
N TYR A 77 10.63 -20.37 -18.25
CA TYR A 77 11.01 -21.42 -17.31
C TYR A 77 11.26 -20.88 -15.90
N ARG A 78 10.92 -21.70 -14.92
CA ARG A 78 11.25 -21.49 -13.51
C ARG A 78 12.23 -22.54 -13.03
N ILE A 79 13.25 -22.09 -12.32
CA ILE A 79 14.21 -22.96 -11.66
C ILE A 79 13.68 -23.29 -10.26
N VAL A 80 13.43 -24.57 -10.00
CA VAL A 80 12.94 -25.07 -8.73
C VAL A 80 14.03 -25.91 -8.08
N ALA A 81 14.53 -25.46 -6.93
CA ALA A 81 15.45 -26.24 -6.10
C ALA A 81 14.65 -27.05 -5.07
N ALA A 82 14.70 -28.39 -5.15
CA ALA A 82 14.05 -29.28 -4.21
C ALA A 82 15.06 -30.34 -3.73
N ARG A 83 15.22 -30.48 -2.41
CA ARG A 83 16.05 -31.53 -1.78
C ARG A 83 17.51 -31.61 -2.29
N GLY A 84 18.08 -30.48 -2.72
CA GLY A 84 19.46 -30.40 -3.23
C GLY A 84 19.59 -30.55 -4.76
N GLU A 85 18.51 -30.90 -5.45
CA GLU A 85 18.45 -30.97 -6.91
C GLU A 85 17.82 -29.70 -7.49
N VAL A 86 18.33 -29.25 -8.63
CA VAL A 86 17.85 -28.08 -9.36
C VAL A 86 17.15 -28.58 -10.62
N MET A 87 15.85 -28.35 -10.71
CA MET A 87 15.03 -28.73 -11.86
C MET A 87 14.48 -27.50 -12.57
N GLU A 88 14.37 -27.57 -13.89
CA GLU A 88 13.70 -26.55 -14.70
C GLU A 88 12.26 -26.99 -14.97
N LYS A 89 11.31 -26.11 -14.65
CA LYS A 89 9.88 -26.32 -14.90
C LYS A 89 9.42 -25.27 -15.90
N GLY A 90 8.90 -25.71 -17.04
CA GLY A 90 8.25 -24.82 -18.01
C GLY A 90 7.02 -24.13 -17.40
N HIS A 91 6.84 -22.86 -17.76
CA HIS A 91 5.68 -22.08 -17.38
C HIS A 91 4.45 -22.50 -18.18
N SER A 92 3.27 -22.44 -17.55
CA SER A 92 2.01 -22.38 -18.30
C SER A 92 1.84 -21.00 -18.93
N LEU A 93 0.88 -20.87 -19.84
CA LEU A 93 0.53 -19.59 -20.45
C LEU A 93 0.22 -18.51 -19.38
N ASP A 94 -0.59 -18.85 -18.39
CA ASP A 94 -0.93 -17.97 -17.26
C ASP A 94 0.30 -17.59 -16.42
N ASP A 95 1.20 -18.54 -16.17
CA ASP A 95 2.43 -18.28 -15.40
C ASP A 95 3.37 -17.33 -16.15
N ALA A 96 3.43 -17.42 -17.49
CA ALA A 96 4.26 -16.56 -18.34
C ALA A 96 3.74 -15.12 -18.34
N TYR A 97 2.42 -14.92 -18.52
CA TYR A 97 1.79 -13.59 -18.39
C TYR A 97 1.99 -13.01 -16.99
N TYR A 98 1.78 -13.81 -15.95
CA TYR A 98 2.02 -13.39 -14.57
C TYR A 98 3.49 -13.00 -14.36
N GLY A 99 4.43 -13.78 -14.88
CA GLY A 99 5.86 -13.51 -14.80
C GLY A 99 6.25 -12.19 -15.46
N ARG A 100 5.75 -11.92 -16.68
CA ARG A 100 5.93 -10.64 -17.40
C ARG A 100 5.42 -9.46 -16.58
N ASP A 101 4.19 -9.55 -16.09
CA ASP A 101 3.55 -8.47 -15.35
C ASP A 101 4.25 -8.22 -14.01
N ALA A 102 4.59 -9.29 -13.28
CA ALA A 102 5.34 -9.22 -12.04
C ALA A 102 6.73 -8.61 -12.25
N LEU A 103 7.43 -8.95 -13.34
CA LEU A 103 8.70 -8.36 -13.72
C LEU A 103 8.56 -6.85 -13.94
N CYS A 104 7.60 -6.42 -14.75
CA CYS A 104 7.36 -5.00 -15.04
C CYS A 104 7.06 -4.20 -13.76
N LYS A 105 6.19 -4.74 -12.90
CA LYS A 105 5.81 -4.13 -11.63
C LYS A 105 6.99 -4.02 -10.66
N ALA A 106 7.73 -5.11 -10.46
CA ALA A 106 8.87 -5.15 -9.55
C ALA A 106 10.01 -4.23 -10.01
N VAL A 107 10.28 -4.20 -11.31
CA VAL A 107 11.24 -3.30 -11.95
C VAL A 107 10.87 -1.85 -11.68
N TYR A 108 9.58 -1.49 -11.83
CA TYR A 108 9.08 -0.16 -11.51
C TYR A 108 9.19 0.20 -10.02
N ASP A 109 8.75 -0.68 -9.13
CA ASP A 109 8.72 -0.45 -7.68
C ASP A 109 10.14 -0.29 -7.10
N ARG A 110 11.07 -1.13 -7.54
CA ARG A 110 12.49 -1.04 -7.14
C ARG A 110 13.16 0.20 -7.71
N LEU A 111 12.83 0.62 -8.93
CA LEU A 111 13.31 1.90 -9.47
C LEU A 111 12.86 3.06 -8.59
N PHE A 112 11.58 3.12 -8.25
CA PHE A 112 11.05 4.18 -7.39
C PHE A 112 11.79 4.21 -6.05
N SER A 113 11.93 3.05 -5.42
CA SER A 113 12.68 2.86 -4.18
C SER A 113 14.13 3.35 -4.27
N TRP A 114 14.80 3.04 -5.37
CA TRP A 114 16.19 3.42 -5.62
C TRP A 114 16.33 4.92 -5.82
N ILE A 115 15.42 5.54 -6.57
CA ILE A 115 15.36 7.00 -6.74
C ILE A 115 15.20 7.68 -5.38
N VAL A 116 14.25 7.22 -4.55
CA VAL A 116 14.07 7.74 -3.19
C VAL A 116 15.34 7.58 -2.36
N GLY A 117 16.01 6.42 -2.44
CA GLY A 117 17.30 6.20 -1.76
C GLY A 117 18.39 7.17 -2.21
N LYS A 118 18.52 7.43 -3.52
CA LYS A 118 19.49 8.40 -4.04
C LYS A 118 19.18 9.83 -3.59
N ILE A 119 17.90 10.22 -3.57
CA ILE A 119 17.47 11.52 -3.04
C ILE A 119 17.81 11.63 -1.56
N ASN A 120 17.49 10.61 -0.76
CA ASN A 120 17.79 10.60 0.67
C ASN A 120 19.29 10.73 0.92
N ASN A 121 20.12 9.98 0.22
CA ASN A 121 21.59 10.08 0.35
C ASN A 121 22.15 11.46 -0.05
N ALA A 122 21.47 12.18 -0.95
CA ALA A 122 21.87 13.51 -1.38
C ALA A 122 21.46 14.60 -0.36
N VAL A 123 20.38 14.38 0.39
CA VAL A 123 19.83 15.34 1.37
C VAL A 123 20.25 15.00 2.81
N GLU A 124 20.77 13.79 3.05
CA GLU A 124 21.20 13.33 4.37
C GLU A 124 22.27 14.25 4.98
N VAL A 125 21.99 14.74 6.19
CA VAL A 125 22.91 15.59 6.94
C VAL A 125 23.97 14.70 7.60
N LYS A 126 25.20 14.73 7.06
CA LYS A 126 26.31 13.86 7.50
C LYS A 126 27.06 14.34 8.75
N ASP A 127 26.81 15.58 9.18
CA ASP A 127 27.63 16.26 10.17
C ASP A 127 26.78 16.79 11.33
N ILE A 128 26.65 15.98 12.40
CA ILE A 128 25.94 16.35 13.62
C ILE A 128 26.94 17.02 14.59
N ARG A 129 27.48 18.18 14.21
CA ARG A 129 28.49 18.87 15.06
C ARG A 129 27.89 19.84 16.08
N HIS A 130 26.62 20.24 15.94
CA HIS A 130 26.03 21.26 16.83
C HIS A 130 24.53 21.03 17.10
N GLY A 131 24.18 20.72 18.36
CA GLY A 131 22.82 20.88 18.90
C GLY A 131 21.89 19.66 18.84
N LYS A 132 20.82 19.70 19.66
CA LYS A 132 19.73 18.70 19.63
C LYS A 132 19.07 18.73 18.24
N CYS A 133 19.14 17.65 17.49
CA CYS A 133 18.47 17.50 16.20
C CYS A 133 16.95 17.52 16.39
N THR A 134 16.34 18.69 16.28
CA THR A 134 14.89 18.83 16.16
C THR A 134 14.49 18.60 14.71
N VAL A 135 13.43 17.82 14.49
CA VAL A 135 12.98 17.44 13.14
C VAL A 135 11.51 17.79 13.01
N ILE A 136 11.21 18.66 12.03
CA ILE A 136 9.86 18.93 11.56
C ILE A 136 9.59 17.98 10.39
N GLY A 137 8.60 17.10 10.55
CA GLY A 137 8.17 16.17 9.51
C GLY A 137 6.89 16.67 8.85
N VAL A 138 6.78 16.51 7.53
CA VAL A 138 5.53 16.70 6.79
C VAL A 138 5.12 15.33 6.25
N LEU A 139 3.93 14.88 6.63
CA LEU A 139 3.33 13.63 6.17
C LEU A 139 2.17 13.96 5.23
N ASP A 140 2.34 13.66 3.95
CA ASP A 140 1.30 13.75 2.93
C ASP A 140 0.76 12.35 2.65
N ILE A 141 -0.54 12.16 2.90
CA ILE A 141 -1.23 10.87 2.83
C ILE A 141 -2.50 11.02 1.99
N TYR A 142 -2.82 9.96 1.27
CA TYR A 142 -4.08 9.88 0.53
C TYR A 142 -5.27 9.90 1.48
N GLY A 143 -6.34 10.58 1.08
CA GLY A 143 -7.60 10.54 1.81
C GLY A 143 -8.31 9.19 1.63
N PHE A 144 -9.39 9.04 2.38
CA PHE A 144 -10.29 7.89 2.28
C PHE A 144 -10.86 7.75 0.85
N GLU A 145 -10.87 6.53 0.30
CA GLU A 145 -11.33 6.24 -1.06
C GLU A 145 -12.60 5.38 -1.06
N ILE A 146 -13.63 5.86 -1.75
CA ILE A 146 -14.87 5.11 -2.01
C ILE A 146 -15.19 5.27 -3.49
N PHE A 147 -15.05 4.18 -4.24
CA PHE A 147 -15.42 4.07 -5.64
C PHE A 147 -16.57 3.10 -5.82
N ASP A 148 -17.11 3.03 -7.04
CA ASP A 148 -18.16 2.07 -7.41
C ASP A 148 -17.67 0.61 -7.27
N VAL A 149 -16.38 0.38 -7.51
CA VAL A 149 -15.72 -0.91 -7.30
C VAL A 149 -14.42 -0.68 -6.53
N ASN A 150 -14.36 -1.17 -5.29
CA ASN A 150 -13.18 -1.06 -4.43
C ASN A 150 -12.42 -2.38 -4.41
N GLY A 151 -11.14 -2.35 -4.77
CA GLY A 151 -10.27 -3.53 -4.75
C GLY A 151 -9.37 -3.60 -3.51
N PHE A 152 -8.38 -4.49 -3.58
CA PHE A 152 -7.35 -4.66 -2.55
C PHE A 152 -6.61 -3.37 -2.23
N GLU A 153 -6.37 -2.53 -3.24
CA GLU A 153 -5.62 -1.30 -3.03
C GLU A 153 -6.42 -0.25 -2.25
N GLN A 154 -7.72 -0.07 -2.57
CA GLN A 154 -8.62 0.76 -1.78
C GLN A 154 -8.73 0.23 -0.34
N PHE A 155 -8.76 -1.10 -0.18
CA PHE A 155 -8.75 -1.72 1.15
C PHE A 155 -7.50 -1.32 1.96
N CYS A 156 -6.31 -1.37 1.36
CA CYS A 156 -5.08 -0.90 2.03
C CYS A 156 -5.11 0.60 2.34
N ILE A 157 -5.60 1.44 1.41
CA ILE A 157 -5.71 2.90 1.60
C ILE A 157 -6.67 3.23 2.76
N ASN A 158 -7.82 2.58 2.80
CA ASN A 158 -8.83 2.81 3.85
C ASN A 158 -8.37 2.28 5.20
N TYR A 159 -7.66 1.14 5.24
CA TYR A 159 -7.00 0.66 6.46
C TYR A 159 -5.95 1.65 7.00
N CYS A 160 -5.14 2.26 6.13
CA CYS A 160 -4.20 3.30 6.52
C CYS A 160 -4.93 4.51 7.13
N ASN A 161 -6.01 4.96 6.50
CA ASN A 161 -6.82 6.05 7.01
C ASN A 161 -7.46 5.72 8.37
N GLU A 162 -7.96 4.48 8.57
CA GLU A 162 -8.47 4.02 9.87
C GLU A 162 -7.39 4.10 10.96
N LYS A 163 -6.17 3.62 10.68
CA LYS A 163 -5.05 3.65 11.64
C LYS A 163 -4.65 5.08 12.01
N LEU A 164 -4.57 5.96 11.03
CA LEU A 164 -4.22 7.37 11.24
C LEU A 164 -5.35 8.13 11.94
N GLN A 165 -6.60 7.79 11.69
CA GLN A 165 -7.75 8.35 12.39
C GLN A 165 -7.79 7.89 13.86
N GLN A 166 -7.50 6.61 14.14
CA GLN A 166 -7.36 6.11 15.50
C GLN A 166 -6.25 6.86 16.26
N LEU A 167 -5.07 7.00 15.64
CA LEU A 167 -3.95 7.75 16.22
C LEU A 167 -4.32 9.22 16.46
N PHE A 168 -5.01 9.85 15.51
CA PHE A 168 -5.48 11.23 15.65
C PHE A 168 -6.36 11.40 16.89
N ILE A 169 -7.36 10.52 17.05
CA ILE A 169 -8.29 10.58 18.18
C ILE A 169 -7.55 10.36 19.50
N GLU A 170 -6.66 9.37 19.57
CA GLU A 170 -5.87 9.07 20.77
C GLU A 170 -4.99 10.26 21.20
N LEU A 171 -4.26 10.86 20.25
CA LEU A 171 -3.39 12.01 20.54
C LEU A 171 -4.19 13.25 20.94
N VAL A 172 -5.31 13.53 20.29
CA VAL A 172 -6.17 14.67 20.65
C VAL A 172 -6.77 14.48 22.04
N LEU A 173 -7.31 13.30 22.35
CA LEU A 173 -7.89 13.03 23.67
C LEU A 173 -6.83 13.14 24.77
N LYS A 174 -5.63 12.60 24.54
CA LYS A 174 -4.52 12.71 25.49
C LYS A 174 -4.11 14.16 25.73
N GLN A 175 -3.98 14.96 24.67
CA GLN A 175 -3.64 16.38 24.76
C GLN A 175 -4.70 17.17 25.54
N GLU A 176 -5.98 16.86 25.31
CA GLU A 176 -7.10 17.50 26.01
C GLU A 176 -7.12 17.13 27.49
N GLN A 177 -6.88 15.87 27.85
CA GLN A 177 -6.76 15.40 29.23
C GLN A 177 -5.61 16.09 29.97
N GLU A 178 -4.45 16.22 29.33
CA GLU A 178 -3.27 16.89 29.89
C GLU A 178 -3.54 18.38 30.16
N GLU A 179 -4.24 19.06 29.25
CA GLU A 179 -4.59 20.47 29.42
C GLU A 179 -5.59 20.68 30.55
N TYR A 180 -6.62 19.83 30.65
CA TYR A 180 -7.59 19.88 31.77
C TYR A 180 -6.90 19.73 33.12
N LYS A 181 -6.00 18.76 33.21
CA LYS A 181 -5.22 18.52 34.42
C LYS A 181 -4.33 19.72 34.76
N ARG A 182 -3.74 20.37 33.76
CA ARG A 182 -2.91 21.57 33.92
C ARG A 182 -3.71 22.76 34.45
N GLU A 183 -4.92 22.95 33.94
CA GLU A 183 -5.82 24.03 34.37
C GLU A 183 -6.59 23.71 35.66
N GLY A 184 -6.41 22.51 36.23
CA GLY A 184 -7.11 22.08 37.45
C GLY A 184 -8.61 21.81 37.25
N ILE A 185 -9.01 21.48 36.02
CA ILE A 185 -10.39 21.22 35.62
C ILE A 185 -10.68 19.71 35.66
N GLU A 186 -11.84 19.32 36.19
CA GLU A 186 -12.27 17.92 36.21
C GLU A 186 -12.48 17.38 34.79
N TRP A 187 -11.90 16.21 34.51
CA TRP A 187 -12.07 15.53 33.23
C TRP A 187 -13.43 14.85 33.16
N VAL A 188 -14.22 15.22 32.16
CA VAL A 188 -15.45 14.53 31.80
C VAL A 188 -15.14 13.58 30.65
N GLU A 189 -15.50 12.30 30.81
CA GLU A 189 -15.28 11.30 29.76
C GLU A 189 -16.06 11.66 28.50
N VAL A 190 -15.33 11.84 27.41
CA VAL A 190 -15.89 12.14 26.09
C VAL A 190 -16.27 10.84 25.41
N GLN A 191 -17.54 10.70 25.03
CA GLN A 191 -17.99 9.59 24.17
C GLN A 191 -17.49 9.82 22.75
N TYR A 192 -16.72 8.87 22.21
CA TYR A 192 -16.21 8.91 20.84
C TYR A 192 -16.27 7.52 20.21
N PHE A 193 -16.24 7.49 18.87
CA PHE A 193 -16.17 6.25 18.13
C PHE A 193 -14.75 5.68 18.16
N ASN A 194 -14.58 4.47 18.70
CA ASN A 194 -13.28 3.82 18.80
C ASN A 194 -12.92 3.07 17.50
N ASN A 195 -12.13 3.71 16.63
CA ASN A 195 -11.65 3.14 15.38
C ASN A 195 -10.77 1.88 15.57
N LYS A 196 -10.27 1.61 16.78
CA LYS A 196 -9.47 0.42 17.07
C LYS A 196 -10.20 -0.88 16.72
N ILE A 197 -11.52 -0.94 16.88
CA ILE A 197 -12.29 -2.15 16.54
C ILE A 197 -12.20 -2.50 15.04
N ILE A 198 -12.16 -1.47 14.18
CA ILE A 198 -12.01 -1.64 12.72
C ILE A 198 -10.55 -1.94 12.37
N CYS A 199 -9.60 -1.29 13.05
CA CYS A 199 -8.19 -1.61 12.89
C CYS A 199 -7.90 -3.08 13.24
N ASP A 200 -8.44 -3.56 14.37
CA ASP A 200 -8.27 -4.93 14.85
C ASP A 200 -8.97 -5.93 13.91
N LEU A 201 -10.15 -5.61 13.36
CA LEU A 201 -10.78 -6.41 12.29
C LEU A 201 -9.83 -6.69 11.12
N VAL A 202 -9.04 -5.68 10.73
CA VAL A 202 -8.11 -5.79 9.61
C VAL A 202 -6.80 -6.46 10.01
N GLU A 203 -6.19 -6.01 11.10
CA GLU A 203 -4.78 -6.27 11.42
C GLU A 203 -4.54 -7.32 12.51
N LEU A 204 -5.57 -7.73 13.29
CA LEU A 204 -5.37 -8.60 14.45
C LEU A 204 -4.70 -9.92 14.05
N ASN A 205 -3.64 -10.30 14.77
CA ASN A 205 -2.91 -11.53 14.45
C ASN A 205 -3.84 -12.75 14.56
N HIS A 206 -3.76 -13.66 13.58
CA HIS A 206 -4.53 -14.91 13.48
C HIS A 206 -6.04 -14.78 13.26
N LYS A 207 -6.60 -13.56 13.41
CA LYS A 207 -8.05 -13.32 13.33
C LYS A 207 -8.44 -12.25 12.32
N GLY A 208 -7.56 -11.29 12.04
CA GLY A 208 -7.84 -10.19 11.14
C GLY A 208 -7.81 -10.60 9.67
N ILE A 209 -8.43 -9.79 8.83
CA ILE A 209 -8.53 -9.99 7.36
C ILE A 209 -7.14 -10.26 6.76
N ILE A 210 -6.10 -9.52 7.17
CA ILE A 210 -4.72 -9.72 6.67
C ILE A 210 -4.20 -11.12 7.03
N SER A 211 -4.38 -11.56 8.27
CA SER A 211 -3.93 -12.90 8.68
C SER A 211 -4.66 -14.02 7.94
N ILE A 212 -5.96 -13.85 7.66
CA ILE A 212 -6.74 -14.81 6.88
C ILE A 212 -6.18 -14.93 5.45
N MET A 213 -5.87 -13.80 4.81
CA MET A 213 -5.25 -13.80 3.48
C MET A 213 -3.85 -14.43 3.49
N ASP A 214 -3.04 -14.14 4.51
CA ASP A 214 -1.68 -14.68 4.62
C ASP A 214 -1.71 -16.21 4.83
N GLU A 215 -2.61 -16.72 5.69
CA GLU A 215 -2.85 -18.15 5.90
C GLU A 215 -3.28 -18.85 4.59
N ALA A 216 -4.18 -18.22 3.83
CA ALA A 216 -4.64 -18.73 2.54
C ALA A 216 -3.51 -18.82 1.50
N ILE A 217 -2.57 -17.87 1.50
CA ILE A 217 -1.38 -17.91 0.62
C ILE A 217 -0.42 -19.03 1.02
N ILE A 218 -0.31 -19.32 2.32
CA ILE A 218 0.58 -20.36 2.86
C ILE A 218 0.02 -21.77 2.60
N SER A 219 -1.30 -21.93 2.57
CA SER A 219 -1.94 -23.22 2.37
C SER A 219 -1.47 -23.92 1.09
N ALA A 220 -1.15 -25.22 1.20
CA ALA A 220 -0.71 -26.06 0.08
C ALA A 220 -1.92 -26.45 -0.79
N GLY A 221 -2.45 -25.51 -1.56
CA GLY A 221 -3.56 -25.73 -2.49
C GLY A 221 -3.82 -24.52 -3.40
N LYS A 222 -4.55 -24.73 -4.50
CA LYS A 222 -5.08 -23.61 -5.32
C LYS A 222 -6.22 -22.96 -4.53
N VAL A 223 -5.87 -21.97 -3.70
CA VAL A 223 -6.87 -21.16 -2.98
C VAL A 223 -7.34 -20.03 -3.89
N THR A 224 -8.65 -19.97 -4.14
CA THR A 224 -9.30 -18.91 -4.92
C THR A 224 -9.73 -17.75 -4.00
N ASP A 225 -10.00 -16.58 -4.59
CA ASP A 225 -10.50 -15.43 -3.85
C ASP A 225 -11.86 -15.73 -3.15
N GLU A 226 -12.71 -16.55 -3.77
CA GLU A 226 -13.99 -16.99 -3.18
C GLU A 226 -13.80 -17.83 -1.90
N MET A 227 -12.79 -18.69 -1.87
CA MET A 227 -12.48 -19.51 -0.68
C MET A 227 -12.04 -18.64 0.50
N ILE A 228 -11.37 -17.54 0.21
CA ILE A 228 -10.93 -16.57 1.23
C ILE A 228 -12.12 -15.81 1.77
N LEU A 229 -13.02 -15.34 0.89
CA LEU A 229 -14.26 -14.70 1.30
C LEU A 229 -15.08 -15.64 2.20
N HIS A 230 -15.19 -16.92 1.85
CA HIS A 230 -15.88 -17.89 2.69
C HIS A 230 -15.20 -18.07 4.06
N THR A 231 -13.87 -18.09 4.09
CA THR A 231 -13.11 -18.17 5.36
C THR A 231 -13.30 -16.90 6.20
N MET A 232 -13.35 -15.73 5.57
CA MET A 232 -13.68 -14.46 6.22
C MET A 232 -15.10 -14.51 6.79
N ASP A 233 -16.08 -14.99 6.03
CA ASP A 233 -17.46 -15.14 6.48
C ASP A 233 -17.57 -16.05 7.70
N GLN A 234 -16.85 -17.17 7.72
CA GLN A 234 -16.85 -18.07 8.87
C GLN A 234 -16.20 -17.46 10.13
N LYS A 235 -15.04 -16.79 9.97
CA LYS A 235 -14.26 -16.25 11.09
C LYS A 235 -14.76 -14.89 11.59
N LEU A 236 -15.39 -14.08 10.73
CA LEU A 236 -15.73 -12.68 10.99
C LEU A 236 -17.25 -12.42 11.05
N LYS A 237 -18.11 -13.43 10.89
CA LYS A 237 -19.58 -13.27 10.92
C LYS A 237 -20.15 -12.51 12.13
N ASP A 238 -19.51 -12.65 13.29
CA ASP A 238 -20.00 -12.07 14.55
C ASP A 238 -19.46 -10.64 14.77
N HIS A 239 -18.59 -10.15 13.87
CA HIS A 239 -17.99 -8.84 13.99
C HIS A 239 -18.93 -7.75 13.44
N GLN A 240 -19.32 -6.80 14.29
CA GLN A 240 -20.30 -5.74 13.96
C GLN A 240 -19.97 -4.94 12.69
N HIS A 241 -18.68 -4.72 12.42
CA HIS A 241 -18.21 -3.94 11.27
C HIS A 241 -17.96 -4.75 10.00
N TYR A 242 -18.17 -6.06 10.03
CA TYR A 242 -18.00 -6.94 8.87
C TYR A 242 -19.36 -7.42 8.38
N ALA A 243 -19.58 -7.38 7.06
CA ALA A 243 -20.74 -8.03 6.46
C ALA A 243 -20.39 -8.58 5.08
N SER A 244 -21.13 -9.60 4.66
CA SER A 244 -21.10 -10.13 3.31
C SER A 244 -22.50 -10.59 2.94
N ARG A 245 -22.69 -11.07 1.70
CA ARG A 245 -23.98 -11.64 1.33
C ARG A 245 -24.33 -12.91 2.11
N GLN A 246 -23.34 -13.67 2.59
CA GLN A 246 -23.57 -14.86 3.42
C GLN A 246 -24.00 -14.49 4.84
N THR A 247 -23.42 -13.44 5.42
CA THR A 247 -23.77 -13.00 6.79
C THR A 247 -25.02 -12.12 6.83
N GLN A 248 -25.32 -11.40 5.74
CA GLN A 248 -26.52 -10.58 5.59
C GLN A 248 -27.28 -10.92 4.28
N PRO A 249 -28.03 -12.04 4.24
CA PRO A 249 -28.70 -12.50 3.02
C PRO A 249 -29.74 -11.53 2.45
N SER A 250 -30.30 -10.67 3.30
CA SER A 250 -31.29 -9.65 2.94
C SER A 250 -30.70 -8.45 2.19
N ASN A 251 -29.38 -8.24 2.26
CA ASN A 251 -28.73 -7.11 1.62
C ASN A 251 -28.46 -7.40 0.14
N LYS A 252 -29.37 -6.94 -0.74
CA LYS A 252 -29.29 -7.16 -2.20
C LYS A 252 -28.15 -6.42 -2.90
N ILE A 253 -27.53 -5.44 -2.24
CA ILE A 253 -26.42 -4.64 -2.79
C ILE A 253 -25.14 -5.48 -2.85
N LEU A 254 -24.98 -6.46 -1.93
CA LEU A 254 -23.80 -7.33 -1.89
C LEU A 254 -23.96 -8.50 -2.86
N THR A 255 -23.03 -8.64 -3.79
CA THR A 255 -23.00 -9.76 -4.73
C THR A 255 -22.50 -11.02 -4.02
N HIS A 256 -23.23 -12.12 -4.19
CA HIS A 256 -22.91 -13.39 -3.53
C HIS A 256 -21.55 -13.94 -4.00
N ASN A 257 -20.73 -14.42 -3.07
CA ASN A 257 -19.38 -14.93 -3.29
C ASN A 257 -18.38 -13.97 -3.94
N GLN A 258 -18.70 -12.67 -4.02
CA GLN A 258 -17.81 -11.68 -4.65
C GLN A 258 -17.50 -10.49 -3.74
N ASP A 259 -18.47 -10.04 -2.95
CA ASP A 259 -18.34 -8.80 -2.21
C ASP A 259 -18.38 -9.01 -0.70
N PHE A 260 -17.51 -8.28 0.01
CA PHE A 260 -17.62 -8.05 1.44
C PHE A 260 -17.68 -6.56 1.74
N LYS A 261 -18.23 -6.22 2.89
CA LYS A 261 -18.45 -4.85 3.36
C LYS A 261 -17.71 -4.65 4.68
N VAL A 262 -17.02 -3.53 4.78
CA VAL A 262 -16.47 -3.04 6.05
C VAL A 262 -17.14 -1.72 6.38
N GLN A 263 -17.71 -1.62 7.58
CA GLN A 263 -18.26 -0.38 8.10
C GLN A 263 -17.13 0.47 8.71
N HIS A 264 -16.63 1.39 7.91
CA HIS A 264 -15.56 2.33 8.29
C HIS A 264 -16.09 3.53 9.07
N TYR A 265 -15.20 4.32 9.68
CA TYR A 265 -15.60 5.60 10.30
C TYR A 265 -16.19 6.59 9.29
N ALA A 266 -15.75 6.49 8.03
CA ALA A 266 -16.20 7.32 6.92
C ALA A 266 -17.52 6.84 6.30
N GLY A 267 -17.98 5.64 6.64
CA GLY A 267 -19.17 5.00 6.06
C GLY A 267 -18.93 3.56 5.62
N ASP A 268 -19.97 2.96 5.05
CA ASP A 268 -19.92 1.60 4.52
C ASP A 268 -19.14 1.56 3.20
N VAL A 269 -18.14 0.68 3.10
CA VAL A 269 -17.39 0.44 1.86
C VAL A 269 -17.53 -1.03 1.46
N ILE A 270 -17.90 -1.25 0.21
CA ILE A 270 -18.02 -2.59 -0.39
C ILE A 270 -16.76 -2.87 -1.21
N TYR A 271 -16.10 -3.97 -0.91
CA TYR A 271 -14.89 -4.44 -1.56
C TYR A 271 -15.18 -5.71 -2.35
N ARG A 272 -14.69 -5.74 -3.59
CA ARG A 272 -14.74 -6.93 -4.45
C ARG A 272 -13.51 -7.79 -4.20
N VAL A 273 -13.70 -9.04 -3.79
CA VAL A 273 -12.61 -9.95 -3.41
C VAL A 273 -11.76 -10.40 -4.61
N GLU A 274 -12.30 -10.31 -5.82
CA GLU A 274 -11.59 -10.68 -7.06
C GLU A 274 -10.22 -9.98 -7.17
N GLY A 275 -9.18 -10.79 -7.33
CA GLY A 275 -7.79 -10.33 -7.47
C GLY A 275 -7.11 -9.96 -6.16
N PHE A 276 -7.75 -10.12 -4.99
CA PHE A 276 -7.10 -9.88 -3.69
C PHE A 276 -5.88 -10.76 -3.50
N MET A 277 -5.96 -12.05 -3.86
CA MET A 277 -4.84 -12.98 -3.70
C MET A 277 -3.64 -12.61 -4.56
N ASP A 278 -3.88 -12.33 -5.83
CA ASP A 278 -2.79 -12.08 -6.77
C ASP A 278 -2.09 -10.76 -6.44
N LYS A 279 -2.87 -9.74 -6.06
CA LYS A 279 -2.34 -8.46 -5.58
C LYS A 279 -1.64 -8.59 -4.23
N ASN A 280 -2.06 -9.50 -3.35
CA ASN A 280 -1.42 -9.69 -2.05
C ASN A 280 -0.14 -10.53 -2.12
N LYS A 281 -0.04 -11.49 -3.05
CA LYS A 281 1.14 -12.34 -3.22
C LYS A 281 2.34 -11.54 -3.70
N ASP A 282 2.20 -10.71 -4.74
CA ASP A 282 3.22 -9.82 -5.34
C ASP A 282 4.66 -10.38 -5.29
N THR A 283 4.81 -11.67 -5.57
CA THR A 283 6.10 -12.34 -5.53
C THR A 283 6.70 -12.36 -6.93
N LEU A 284 7.74 -11.56 -7.16
CA LEU A 284 8.66 -11.77 -8.26
C LEU A 284 9.45 -13.06 -8.03
N PHE A 285 9.46 -13.97 -9.01
CA PHE A 285 10.24 -15.20 -8.95
C PHE A 285 11.74 -14.92 -8.76
N GLN A 286 12.44 -15.83 -8.08
CA GLN A 286 13.86 -15.67 -7.78
C GLN A 286 14.72 -15.60 -9.05
N ASP A 287 14.27 -16.24 -10.14
CA ASP A 287 14.96 -16.26 -11.43
C ASP A 287 15.03 -14.87 -12.06
N PHE A 288 13.92 -14.10 -12.00
CA PHE A 288 13.92 -12.70 -12.43
C PHE A 288 14.85 -11.82 -11.58
N LYS A 289 14.96 -12.08 -10.27
CA LYS A 289 15.89 -11.33 -9.41
C LYS A 289 17.35 -11.62 -9.79
N ARG A 290 17.68 -12.88 -10.12
CA ARG A 290 19.01 -13.28 -10.61
C ARG A 290 19.33 -12.63 -11.95
N LEU A 291 18.38 -12.66 -12.88
CA LEU A 291 18.48 -12.00 -14.19
C LEU A 291 18.84 -10.51 -14.00
N LEU A 292 18.04 -9.79 -13.21
CA LEU A 292 18.23 -8.35 -12.98
C LEU A 292 19.52 -8.03 -12.21
N PHE A 293 20.02 -8.94 -11.36
CA PHE A 293 21.31 -8.77 -10.70
C PHE A 293 22.51 -9.03 -11.64
N ASN A 294 22.38 -9.98 -12.56
CA ASN A 294 23.46 -10.35 -13.47
C ASN A 294 23.54 -9.46 -14.72
N CYS A 295 22.46 -8.77 -15.09
CA CYS A 295 22.44 -7.86 -16.24
C CYS A 295 23.59 -6.83 -16.19
N ASN A 296 24.07 -6.39 -17.34
CA ASN A 296 25.24 -5.51 -17.44
C ASN A 296 24.91 -4.03 -17.13
N HIS A 297 24.02 -3.77 -16.16
CA HIS A 297 23.58 -2.43 -15.79
C HIS A 297 23.74 -2.20 -14.29
N SER A 298 24.68 -1.32 -13.90
CA SER A 298 25.03 -1.07 -12.49
C SER A 298 23.85 -0.72 -11.58
N ALA A 299 22.92 0.13 -12.05
CA ALA A 299 21.74 0.48 -11.27
C ALA A 299 20.79 -0.71 -11.03
N LEU A 300 20.63 -1.61 -12.01
CA LEU A 300 19.84 -2.83 -11.83
C LEU A 300 20.55 -3.76 -10.82
N LYS A 301 21.87 -3.94 -10.91
CA LYS A 301 22.60 -4.72 -9.89
C LYS A 301 22.41 -4.19 -8.47
N GLU A 302 22.43 -2.87 -8.28
CA GLU A 302 22.22 -2.22 -6.97
C GLU A 302 20.78 -2.41 -6.46
N MET A 303 19.79 -2.47 -7.35
CA MET A 303 18.38 -2.60 -7.01
C MET A 303 17.94 -4.02 -6.61
N TRP A 304 18.67 -5.07 -7.06
CA TRP A 304 18.36 -6.49 -6.81
C TRP A 304 19.51 -7.26 -6.13
N PRO A 305 20.04 -6.83 -4.97
CA PRO A 305 21.15 -7.52 -4.31
C PRO A 305 20.82 -8.98 -3.92
N GLU A 306 19.54 -9.29 -3.68
CA GLU A 306 19.06 -10.64 -3.41
C GLU A 306 19.22 -11.60 -4.59
N GLY A 307 19.45 -11.10 -5.81
CA GLY A 307 19.79 -11.93 -6.97
C GLY A 307 21.16 -12.62 -6.85
N LYS A 308 22.01 -12.20 -5.91
CA LYS A 308 23.29 -12.87 -5.60
C LYS A 308 23.12 -14.23 -4.90
N GLU A 309 21.94 -14.51 -4.34
CA GLU A 309 21.72 -15.73 -3.56
C GLU A 309 21.79 -17.00 -4.42
N ALA A 310 22.51 -18.00 -3.91
CA ALA A 310 22.70 -19.29 -4.57
C ALA A 310 21.36 -19.99 -4.85
N VAL A 311 21.31 -20.75 -5.96
CA VAL A 311 20.13 -21.52 -6.40
C VAL A 311 19.62 -22.50 -5.33
N THR A 312 20.54 -23.03 -4.54
CA THR A 312 20.30 -24.04 -3.51
C THR A 312 19.79 -23.47 -2.18
N LYS A 313 19.82 -22.14 -1.97
CA LYS A 313 19.34 -21.55 -0.74
C LYS A 313 17.82 -21.52 -0.76
N VAL A 314 17.19 -22.23 0.16
CA VAL A 314 15.73 -22.15 0.39
C VAL A 314 15.43 -20.72 0.84
N THR A 315 14.99 -19.89 -0.09
CA THR A 315 14.53 -18.54 0.22
C THR A 315 13.25 -18.68 1.04
N LYS A 316 13.26 -18.20 2.29
CA LYS A 316 12.04 -18.04 3.09
C LYS A 316 11.03 -17.28 2.24
N ARG A 317 9.78 -17.77 2.14
CA ARG A 317 8.76 -17.13 1.31
C ARG A 317 8.65 -15.66 1.74
N PRO A 318 8.71 -14.71 0.81
CA PRO A 318 8.65 -13.30 1.17
C PRO A 318 7.30 -13.00 1.85
N PRO A 319 7.28 -12.02 2.77
CA PRO A 319 6.03 -11.55 3.36
C PRO A 319 5.10 -11.01 2.26
N THR A 320 3.80 -11.10 2.49
CA THR A 320 2.80 -10.61 1.53
C THR A 320 2.77 -9.08 1.52
N VAL A 321 2.14 -8.51 0.50
CA VAL A 321 1.94 -7.06 0.40
C VAL A 321 1.23 -6.51 1.62
N ALA A 322 0.15 -7.17 2.06
CA ALA A 322 -0.63 -6.74 3.21
C ALA A 322 0.18 -6.82 4.50
N THR A 323 0.99 -7.87 4.71
CA THR A 323 1.88 -7.95 5.88
C THR A 323 2.90 -6.80 5.87
N LEU A 324 3.57 -6.56 4.75
CA LEU A 324 4.55 -5.47 4.61
C LEU A 324 3.91 -4.10 4.85
N PHE A 325 2.71 -3.90 4.32
CA PHE A 325 1.95 -2.67 4.50
C PHE A 325 1.57 -2.47 5.97
N LYS A 326 1.05 -3.50 6.63
CA LYS A 326 0.76 -3.49 8.07
C LYS A 326 2.00 -3.12 8.89
N SER A 327 3.15 -3.77 8.65
CA SER A 327 4.40 -3.46 9.36
C SER A 327 4.85 -2.02 9.13
N SER A 328 4.71 -1.51 7.91
CA SER A 328 5.05 -0.11 7.59
C SER A 328 4.13 0.89 8.30
N MET A 329 2.83 0.58 8.44
CA MET A 329 1.89 1.39 9.19
C MET A 329 2.17 1.41 10.69
N ILE A 330 2.54 0.27 11.28
CA ILE A 330 2.94 0.19 12.68
C ILE A 330 4.16 1.08 12.93
N ALA A 331 5.21 0.94 12.11
CA ALA A 331 6.41 1.77 12.24
C ALA A 331 6.12 3.27 12.06
N LEU A 332 5.23 3.63 11.13
CA LEU A 332 4.82 5.02 10.94
C LEU A 332 4.11 5.58 12.19
N VAL A 333 3.16 4.82 12.75
CA VAL A 333 2.42 5.22 13.95
C VAL A 333 3.35 5.42 15.15
N GLU A 334 4.33 4.52 15.35
CA GLU A 334 5.34 4.65 16.40
C GLU A 334 6.15 5.96 16.28
N ILE A 335 6.55 6.32 15.06
CA ILE A 335 7.27 7.58 14.78
C ILE A 335 6.39 8.79 15.08
N LEU A 336 5.11 8.74 14.73
CA LEU A 336 4.18 9.86 14.94
C LEU A 336 3.82 10.05 16.41
N MET A 337 3.73 8.97 17.20
CA MET A 337 3.41 9.03 18.64
C MET A 337 4.46 9.78 19.46
N ILE A 338 5.72 9.81 19.02
CA ILE A 338 6.82 10.50 19.72
C ILE A 338 7.02 11.95 19.25
N LYS A 339 6.15 12.47 18.37
CA LYS A 339 6.23 13.83 17.82
C LYS A 339 5.01 14.65 18.23
N GLU A 340 5.14 15.97 18.14
CA GLU A 340 4.01 16.88 18.29
C GLU A 340 3.24 16.98 16.95
N PRO A 341 1.96 16.58 16.90
CA PRO A 341 1.23 16.53 15.64
C PRO A 341 0.50 17.84 15.35
N HIS A 342 0.57 18.28 14.08
CA HIS A 342 -0.28 19.33 13.54
C HIS A 342 -1.01 18.80 12.30
N TYR A 343 -2.31 19.07 12.21
CA TYR A 343 -3.17 18.50 11.18
C TYR A 343 -3.71 19.58 10.24
N VAL A 344 -3.60 19.31 8.93
CA VAL A 344 -4.21 20.10 7.87
C VAL A 344 -5.16 19.21 7.09
N ARG A 345 -6.44 19.57 7.02
CA ARG A 345 -7.47 18.81 6.30
C ARG A 345 -7.85 19.60 5.05
N CYS A 346 -7.47 19.07 3.88
CA CYS A 346 -7.74 19.71 2.60
C CYS A 346 -9.10 19.26 2.05
N ILE A 347 -9.92 20.22 1.60
CA ILE A 347 -11.23 19.96 0.98
C ILE A 347 -11.20 20.49 -0.45
N LYS A 348 -11.59 19.66 -1.41
CA LYS A 348 -11.74 20.01 -2.82
C LYS A 348 -13.14 20.60 -3.07
N PRO A 349 -13.27 21.86 -3.50
CA PRO A 349 -14.59 22.50 -3.65
C PRO A 349 -15.40 21.98 -4.83
N ASN A 350 -14.74 21.48 -5.90
CA ASN A 350 -15.39 20.89 -7.07
C ASN A 350 -14.40 20.03 -7.86
N ASP A 351 -14.90 19.09 -8.68
CA ASP A 351 -14.04 18.18 -9.43
C ASP A 351 -13.42 18.76 -10.70
N ILE A 352 -14.03 19.80 -11.27
CA ILE A 352 -13.61 20.48 -12.49
C ILE A 352 -12.46 21.49 -12.28
N LYS A 353 -11.97 21.64 -11.04
CA LYS A 353 -10.89 22.55 -10.65
C LYS A 353 -11.19 24.04 -10.94
N SER A 354 -12.46 24.43 -10.91
CA SER A 354 -12.88 25.83 -11.06
C SER A 354 -12.70 26.58 -9.75
N ALA A 355 -12.24 27.84 -9.80
CA ALA A 355 -12.07 28.67 -8.60
C ALA A 355 -13.40 29.17 -8.01
N ALA A 356 -14.46 29.25 -8.81
CA ALA A 356 -15.74 29.88 -8.42
C ALA A 356 -16.86 28.87 -8.10
N MET A 357 -16.65 27.59 -8.39
CA MET A 357 -17.68 26.57 -8.20
C MET A 357 -17.55 25.89 -6.84
N PHE A 358 -18.70 25.64 -6.22
CA PHE A 358 -18.79 24.89 -4.97
C PHE A 358 -19.84 23.79 -5.12
N ASP A 359 -19.39 22.54 -5.07
CA ASP A 359 -20.24 21.37 -5.09
C ASP A 359 -20.51 20.94 -3.63
N GLU A 360 -21.71 21.28 -3.16
CA GLU A 360 -22.12 20.99 -1.78
C GLU A 360 -22.14 19.48 -1.49
N HIS A 361 -22.56 18.65 -2.45
CA HIS A 361 -22.61 17.20 -2.26
C HIS A 361 -21.18 16.62 -2.12
N ARG A 362 -20.26 17.08 -2.98
CA ARG A 362 -18.84 16.70 -2.92
C ARG A 362 -18.19 17.15 -1.62
N VAL A 363 -18.46 18.37 -1.16
CA VAL A 363 -17.90 18.89 0.09
C VAL A 363 -18.50 18.18 1.30
N LYS A 364 -19.81 17.94 1.32
CA LYS A 364 -20.47 17.18 2.39
C LYS A 364 -19.87 15.78 2.53
N HIS A 365 -19.65 15.08 1.42
CA HIS A 365 -18.99 13.78 1.43
C HIS A 365 -17.58 13.86 2.06
N GLN A 366 -16.78 14.88 1.69
CA GLN A 366 -15.46 15.13 2.26
C GLN A 366 -15.48 15.42 3.76
N VAL A 367 -16.42 16.23 4.21
CA VAL A 367 -16.57 16.56 5.63
C VAL A 367 -16.85 15.29 6.45
N SER A 368 -17.66 14.36 5.92
CA SER A 368 -17.93 13.07 6.54
C SER A 368 -16.67 12.19 6.59
N TYR A 369 -16.03 11.89 5.45
CA TYR A 369 -14.90 10.94 5.43
C TYR A 369 -13.60 11.49 6.01
N LEU A 370 -13.44 12.82 6.15
CA LEU A 370 -12.33 13.43 6.89
C LEU A 370 -12.57 13.40 8.41
N GLY A 371 -13.75 12.94 8.86
CA GLY A 371 -14.10 12.84 10.27
C GLY A 371 -14.19 14.21 10.96
N LEU A 372 -14.48 15.29 10.22
CA LEU A 372 -14.47 16.66 10.77
C LEU A 372 -15.56 16.86 11.82
N LEU A 373 -16.73 16.25 11.63
CA LEU A 373 -17.81 16.32 12.61
C LEU A 373 -17.43 15.67 13.93
N GLU A 374 -16.79 14.49 13.90
CA GLU A 374 -16.36 13.81 15.13
C GLU A 374 -15.22 14.55 15.82
N ASN A 375 -14.30 15.14 15.06
CA ASN A 375 -13.27 16.03 15.61
C ASN A 375 -13.90 17.20 16.38
N VAL A 376 -14.89 17.87 15.78
CA VAL A 376 -15.61 18.96 16.45
C VAL A 376 -16.36 18.45 17.67
N ARG A 377 -17.00 17.28 17.62
CA ARG A 377 -17.69 16.69 18.77
C ARG A 377 -16.73 16.39 19.92
N VAL A 378 -15.58 15.76 19.65
CA VAL A 378 -14.57 15.46 20.68
C VAL A 378 -14.07 16.74 21.34
N ARG A 379 -13.76 17.78 20.55
CA ARG A 379 -13.31 19.08 21.09
C ARG A 379 -14.42 19.84 21.83
N ARG A 380 -15.68 19.68 21.44
CA ARG A 380 -16.83 20.35 22.07
C ARG A 380 -17.42 19.63 23.26
N ALA A 381 -17.18 18.33 23.41
CA ALA A 381 -17.61 17.57 24.59
C ALA A 381 -16.91 18.06 25.85
N GLY A 382 -15.74 18.67 25.68
CA GLY A 382 -15.09 19.49 26.69
C GLY A 382 -15.54 20.96 26.72
N PHE A 383 -14.64 21.85 27.14
CA PHE A 383 -14.83 23.29 27.10
C PHE A 383 -14.45 23.80 25.71
N ALA A 384 -15.48 24.03 24.88
CA ALA A 384 -15.35 24.47 23.49
C ALA A 384 -14.67 25.84 23.34
N TYR A 385 -14.62 26.64 24.41
CA TYR A 385 -13.99 27.95 24.43
C TYR A 385 -12.95 28.02 25.56
N ARG A 386 -11.76 28.51 25.23
CA ARG A 386 -10.66 28.73 26.17
C ARG A 386 -10.06 30.09 25.91
N GLN A 387 -9.96 30.90 26.95
CA GLN A 387 -9.39 32.23 26.85
C GLN A 387 -8.68 32.56 28.16
N LEU A 388 -7.48 33.13 28.06
CA LEU A 388 -6.79 33.67 29.22
C LEU A 388 -7.62 34.80 29.84
N TYR A 389 -7.61 34.88 31.17
CA TYR A 389 -8.36 35.88 31.93
C TYR A 389 -8.13 37.31 31.44
N SER A 390 -6.89 37.67 31.12
CA SER A 390 -6.54 39.01 30.61
C SER A 390 -7.27 39.36 29.31
N LYS A 391 -7.34 38.42 28.37
CA LYS A 391 -8.07 38.63 27.10
C LYS A 391 -9.58 38.63 27.33
N PHE A 392 -10.09 37.81 28.25
CA PHE A 392 -11.52 37.78 28.57
C PHE A 392 -11.97 39.12 29.17
N LEU A 393 -11.19 39.67 30.11
CA LEU A 393 -11.46 40.97 30.74
C LEU A 393 -11.42 42.16 29.76
N THR A 394 -10.71 42.03 28.64
CA THR A 394 -10.59 43.10 27.62
C THR A 394 -11.78 43.13 26.66
N ARG A 395 -12.49 42.00 26.50
CA ARG A 395 -13.65 41.85 25.61
C ARG A 395 -14.91 42.34 26.32
#